data_AF-A0A973J3X7-F1
#
_entry.id   AF-A0A973J3X7-F1
#
_cell.length_a   1.000
_cell.length_b   1.000
_cell.length_c   1.000
_cell.angle_alpha   90.00
_cell.angle_beta   90.00
_cell.angle_gamma   90.00
#
_symmetry.space_group_name_H-M   'P 1'
#
loop_
_entity.id
_entity.type
_entity.pdbx_description
1 polymer ?
#
loop_
_entity_poly.entity_id
_entity_poly.type
_entity_poly.pdbx_seq_one_letter_code
_entity_poly.pdbx_strand_id
1 'polypeptide(L)'
;MEEKKEQTAVTETVATAKKSERENYFASLDVAKIEFTLEEMMKNGVHFGHQKARRNPKMDEYIFTTRKGINIIDLQKTQEKIQEALDFIKEIKKSGKSILFVGTKIQAKDLVRDMASESGMPFVTERWLGGTFTNFNVIRGRTRYVVES
;
A
#
# COMPACT_ATOMS: atom_id res chain seq x y z
N MET A 1 -5.27 50.61 -4.49
CA MET A 1 -4.42 49.68 -3.70
C MET A 1 -5.20 48.48 -3.16
N GLU A 2 -6.53 48.40 -3.38
CA GLU A 2 -7.38 47.30 -2.89
C GLU A 2 -7.37 46.02 -3.77
N GLU A 3 -7.30 46.14 -5.10
CA GLU A 3 -7.38 44.97 -6.01
C GLU A 3 -6.21 43.97 -5.88
N LYS A 4 -5.02 44.43 -5.45
CA LYS A 4 -3.87 43.53 -5.25
C LYS A 4 -3.98 42.69 -3.98
N LYS A 5 -4.76 43.11 -2.98
CA LYS A 5 -4.96 42.33 -1.74
C LYS A 5 -5.98 41.21 -1.96
N GLU A 6 -6.98 41.45 -2.79
CA GLU A 6 -8.04 40.50 -3.11
C GLU A 6 -7.53 39.34 -3.98
N GLN A 7 -6.70 39.63 -5.00
CA GLN A 7 -6.09 38.58 -5.83
C GLN A 7 -5.12 37.68 -5.06
N THR A 8 -4.45 38.20 -4.03
CA THR A 8 -3.52 37.39 -3.21
C THR A 8 -4.29 36.42 -2.30
N ALA A 9 -5.44 36.84 -1.76
CA ALA A 9 -6.30 36.00 -0.93
C ALA A 9 -7.03 34.90 -1.72
N VAL A 10 -7.46 35.20 -2.95
CA VAL A 10 -8.07 34.20 -3.86
C VAL A 10 -7.04 33.14 -4.28
N THR A 11 -5.78 33.53 -4.45
CA THR A 11 -4.71 32.58 -4.79
C THR A 11 -4.36 31.66 -3.60
N GLU A 12 -4.42 32.17 -2.36
CA GLU A 12 -4.20 31.36 -1.16
C GLU A 12 -5.36 30.41 -0.85
N THR A 13 -6.61 30.82 -1.07
CA THR A 13 -7.81 29.97 -0.88
C THR A 13 -7.93 28.86 -1.91
N VAL A 14 -7.51 29.11 -3.17
CA VAL A 14 -7.44 28.07 -4.20
C VAL A 14 -6.29 27.07 -3.92
N ALA A 15 -5.22 27.51 -3.25
CA ALA A 15 -4.10 26.65 -2.86
C ALA A 15 -4.41 25.75 -1.64
N THR A 16 -5.23 26.22 -0.70
CA THR A 16 -5.74 25.38 0.41
C THR A 16 -6.83 24.41 -0.03
N ALA A 17 -7.70 24.80 -0.97
CA ALA A 17 -8.74 23.91 -1.52
C ALA A 17 -8.17 22.76 -2.38
N LYS A 18 -7.10 23.00 -3.15
CA LYS A 18 -6.44 21.92 -3.94
C LYS A 18 -5.62 20.94 -3.11
N LYS A 19 -5.42 21.20 -1.82
CA LYS A 19 -4.66 20.32 -0.92
C LYS A 19 -5.56 19.27 -0.25
N SER A 20 -6.87 19.52 -0.12
CA SER A 20 -7.81 18.57 0.46
C SER A 20 -8.29 17.51 -0.53
N GLU A 21 -8.37 17.80 -1.84
CA GLU A 21 -8.78 16.82 -2.87
C GLU A 21 -7.68 15.82 -3.30
N ARG A 22 -6.65 15.61 -2.48
CA ARG A 22 -5.93 14.32 -2.46
C ARG A 22 -6.63 13.34 -1.51
N GLU A 23 -7.94 13.45 -1.44
CA GLU A 23 -8.82 12.54 -0.73
C GLU A 23 -8.69 11.16 -1.37
N ASN A 24 -7.95 10.31 -0.68
CA ASN A 24 -7.98 8.85 -0.74
C ASN A 24 -8.40 8.29 -2.10
N TYR A 25 -7.43 8.16 -3.02
CA TYR A 25 -7.58 7.39 -4.28
C TYR A 25 -8.23 6.01 -4.08
N PHE A 26 -8.14 5.46 -2.87
CA PHE A 26 -8.67 4.18 -2.47
C PHE A 26 -10.04 4.23 -1.77
N ALA A 27 -10.54 5.40 -1.36
CA ALA A 27 -11.85 5.50 -0.68
C ALA A 27 -13.03 5.25 -1.63
N SER A 28 -12.84 5.47 -2.93
CA SER A 28 -13.82 5.14 -3.97
C SER A 28 -13.61 3.76 -4.59
N LEU A 29 -12.64 2.96 -4.12
CA LEU A 29 -12.44 1.61 -4.63
C LEU A 29 -13.34 0.62 -3.88
N ASP A 30 -14.32 0.06 -4.60
CA ASP A 30 -15.08 -1.10 -4.14
C ASP A 30 -14.16 -2.33 -4.11
N VAL A 31 -13.50 -2.58 -2.98
CA VAL A 31 -12.56 -3.71 -2.82
C VAL A 31 -13.25 -5.07 -3.06
N ALA A 32 -14.56 -5.14 -2.83
CA ALA A 32 -15.38 -6.33 -3.07
C ALA A 32 -15.61 -6.66 -4.56
N LYS A 33 -15.35 -5.71 -5.47
CA LYS A 33 -15.55 -5.87 -6.92
C LYS A 33 -14.26 -6.02 -7.71
N ILE A 34 -13.11 -6.11 -7.05
CA ILE A 34 -11.83 -6.24 -7.75
C ILE A 34 -11.77 -7.61 -8.42
N GLU A 35 -11.91 -7.64 -9.74
CA GLU A 35 -11.66 -8.84 -10.53
C GLU A 35 -10.20 -8.82 -10.99
N PHE A 36 -9.43 -9.87 -10.67
CA PHE A 36 -8.05 -9.99 -11.12
C PHE A 36 -7.98 -10.45 -12.58
N THR A 37 -8.63 -9.71 -13.49
CA THR A 37 -8.55 -9.96 -14.93
C THR A 37 -7.30 -9.30 -15.52
N LEU A 38 -6.75 -9.90 -16.57
CA LEU A 38 -5.56 -9.39 -17.24
C LEU A 38 -5.77 -7.94 -17.74
N GLU A 39 -6.96 -7.65 -18.26
CA GLU A 39 -7.33 -6.34 -18.79
C GLU A 39 -7.33 -5.25 -17.71
N GLU A 40 -7.91 -5.53 -16.53
CA GLU A 40 -7.92 -4.58 -15.42
C GLU A 40 -6.52 -4.33 -14.86
N MET A 41 -5.72 -5.38 -14.70
CA MET A 41 -4.32 -5.24 -14.23
C MET A 41 -3.46 -4.44 -15.21
N MET A 42 -3.72 -4.59 -16.52
CA MET A 42 -3.09 -3.77 -17.54
C MET A 42 -3.53 -2.31 -17.45
N LYS A 43 -4.83 -2.04 -17.33
CA LYS A 43 -5.40 -0.69 -17.23
C LYS A 43 -4.89 0.06 -15.99
N ASN A 44 -4.74 -0.65 -14.88
CA ASN A 44 -4.24 -0.10 -13.62
C ASN A 44 -2.70 0.02 -13.55
N GLY A 45 -1.97 -0.45 -14.58
CA GLY A 45 -0.52 -0.30 -14.65
C GLY A 45 0.29 -1.20 -13.71
N VAL A 46 -0.26 -2.33 -13.27
CA VAL A 46 0.39 -3.25 -12.31
C VAL A 46 1.65 -3.92 -12.90
N HIS A 47 1.74 -3.99 -14.23
CA HIS A 47 2.84 -4.64 -14.94
C HIS A 47 4.15 -3.85 -14.93
N PHE A 48 4.16 -2.59 -14.47
CA PHE A 48 5.37 -1.78 -14.44
C PHE A 48 6.24 -2.12 -13.23
N GLY A 49 7.44 -2.64 -13.51
CA GLY A 49 8.47 -2.90 -12.50
C GLY A 49 9.47 -1.76 -12.34
N HIS A 50 10.60 -2.07 -11.71
CA HIS A 50 11.72 -1.14 -11.56
C HIS A 50 12.65 -1.17 -12.78
N GLN A 51 13.63 -0.26 -12.80
CA GLN A 51 14.71 -0.25 -13.79
C GLN A 51 15.53 -1.56 -13.76
N LYS A 52 16.05 -1.98 -14.92
CA LYS A 52 16.87 -3.21 -15.08
C LYS A 52 18.01 -3.31 -14.06
N ALA A 53 18.70 -2.20 -13.77
CA ALA A 53 19.84 -2.17 -12.86
C ALA A 53 19.49 -2.42 -11.38
N ARG A 54 18.24 -2.19 -10.96
CA ARG A 54 17.78 -2.36 -9.57
C ARG A 54 17.11 -3.72 -9.32
N ARG A 55 17.12 -4.60 -10.32
CA ARG A 55 16.46 -5.91 -10.24
C ARG A 55 17.35 -6.93 -9.53
N ASN A 56 16.71 -7.80 -8.75
CA ASN A 56 17.32 -9.03 -8.25
C ASN A 56 17.25 -10.15 -9.34
N PRO A 57 18.36 -10.82 -9.70
CA PRO A 57 18.38 -11.88 -10.72
C PRO A 57 17.40 -13.04 -10.48
N LYS A 58 16.98 -13.30 -9.24
CA LYS A 58 15.96 -14.33 -8.95
C LYS A 58 14.57 -13.97 -9.48
N MET A 59 14.34 -12.70 -9.83
CA MET A 59 13.07 -12.24 -10.40
C MET A 59 12.99 -12.44 -11.92
N ASP A 60 14.04 -12.96 -12.56
CA ASP A 60 14.13 -13.10 -14.01
C ASP A 60 13.02 -14.00 -14.58
N GLU A 61 12.62 -15.04 -13.84
CA GLU A 61 11.51 -15.92 -14.22
C GLU A 61 10.16 -15.20 -14.26
N TYR A 62 9.96 -14.16 -13.45
CA TYR A 62 8.69 -13.44 -13.31
C TYR A 62 8.60 -12.23 -14.24
N ILE A 63 9.61 -12.00 -15.06
CA ILE A 63 9.70 -10.84 -15.95
C ILE A 63 9.44 -11.29 -17.38
N PHE A 64 8.44 -10.65 -18.00
CA PHE A 64 8.09 -10.91 -19.38
C PHE A 64 9.12 -10.31 -20.34
N THR A 65 9.40 -9.01 -20.21
CA THR A 65 10.37 -8.32 -21.07
C THR A 65 10.90 -7.04 -20.43
N THR A 66 11.90 -6.40 -21.05
CA THR A 66 12.38 -5.07 -20.65
C THR A 66 12.19 -4.11 -21.81
N ARG A 67 11.45 -3.01 -21.59
CA ARG A 67 11.25 -1.95 -22.59
C ARG A 67 11.70 -0.62 -22.02
N LYS A 68 12.50 0.15 -22.80
CA LYS A 68 13.03 1.46 -22.38
C LYS A 68 13.72 1.42 -20.99
N GLY A 69 14.37 0.31 -20.66
CA GLY A 69 15.07 0.12 -19.38
C GLY A 69 14.17 -0.22 -18.18
N ILE A 70 12.85 -0.29 -18.34
CA ILE A 70 11.88 -0.70 -17.30
C ILE A 70 11.53 -2.17 -17.49
N ASN A 71 11.58 -2.94 -16.40
CA ASN A 71 11.14 -4.33 -16.41
C ASN A 71 9.61 -4.40 -16.45
N ILE A 72 9.07 -5.24 -17.33
CA ILE A 72 7.64 -5.53 -17.42
C ILE A 72 7.42 -6.89 -16.76
N ILE A 73 6.58 -6.90 -15.73
CA ILE A 73 6.24 -8.09 -14.95
C ILE A 73 5.21 -8.91 -15.74
N ASP A 74 5.33 -10.24 -15.70
CA ASP A 74 4.36 -11.14 -16.29
C ASP A 74 3.08 -11.18 -15.45
N LEU A 75 1.98 -10.70 -16.05
CA LEU A 75 0.69 -10.64 -15.38
C LEU A 75 -0.01 -12.00 -15.26
N GLN A 76 0.25 -12.95 -16.17
CA GLN A 76 -0.34 -14.29 -16.08
C GLN A 76 0.18 -15.00 -14.83
N LYS A 77 1.50 -14.98 -14.65
CA LYS A 77 2.15 -15.50 -13.43
C LYS A 77 1.69 -14.75 -12.18
N THR A 78 1.48 -13.43 -12.29
CA THR A 78 0.97 -12.63 -11.17
C THR A 78 -0.44 -13.07 -10.76
N GLN A 79 -1.32 -13.35 -11.73
CA GLN A 79 -2.68 -13.83 -11.48
C GLN A 79 -2.68 -15.18 -10.74
N GLU A 80 -1.87 -16.14 -11.20
CA GLU A 80 -1.72 -17.44 -10.53
C GLU A 80 -1.22 -17.28 -9.08
N LYS A 81 -0.21 -16.43 -8.86
CA LYS A 81 0.36 -16.19 -7.53
C LYS A 81 -0.58 -15.43 -6.59
N ILE A 82 -1.40 -14.53 -7.12
CA ILE A 82 -2.45 -13.87 -6.34
C ILE A 82 -3.47 -14.91 -5.86
N GLN A 83 -3.87 -15.85 -6.73
CA GLN A 83 -4.81 -16.90 -6.35
C GLN A 83 -4.25 -17.79 -5.23
N GLU A 84 -3.00 -18.25 -5.36
CA GLU A 84 -2.30 -18.99 -4.29
C GLU A 84 -2.27 -18.21 -2.96
N ALA A 85 -1.95 -16.91 -3.02
CA ALA A 85 -1.90 -16.06 -1.84
C ALA A 85 -3.28 -15.87 -1.19
N LEU A 86 -4.34 -15.72 -2.00
CA LEU A 86 -5.71 -15.61 -1.50
C LEU A 86 -6.15 -16.88 -0.79
N ASP A 87 -5.81 -18.04 -1.33
CA ASP A 87 -6.18 -19.31 -0.73
C ASP A 87 -5.43 -19.54 0.59
N PHE A 88 -4.14 -19.18 0.65
CA PHE A 88 -3.37 -19.18 1.89
C PHE A 88 -3.96 -18.24 2.96
N ILE A 89 -4.36 -17.02 2.59
CA ILE A 89 -5.00 -16.06 3.52
C ILE A 89 -6.33 -16.60 4.04
N LYS A 90 -7.14 -17.23 3.19
CA LYS A 90 -8.40 -17.88 3.60
C LYS A 90 -8.14 -18.98 4.63
N GLU A 91 -7.09 -19.79 4.44
CA GLU A 91 -6.70 -20.85 5.39
C GLU A 91 -6.25 -20.29 6.74
N ILE A 92 -5.46 -19.22 6.74
CA ILE A 92 -5.04 -18.52 7.97
C ILE A 92 -6.27 -17.99 8.73
N LYS A 93 -7.20 -17.36 8.01
CA LYS A 93 -8.43 -16.82 8.61
C LYS A 93 -9.29 -17.93 9.19
N LYS A 94 -9.46 -19.05 8.49
CA LYS A 94 -10.16 -20.25 9.01
C LYS A 94 -9.51 -20.81 10.27
N SER A 95 -8.18 -20.73 10.36
CA SER A 95 -7.40 -21.17 11.51
C SER A 95 -7.46 -20.20 12.71
N GLY A 96 -8.14 -19.05 12.58
CA GLY A 96 -8.25 -18.05 13.65
C GLY A 96 -6.94 -17.31 13.97
N LYS A 97 -5.95 -17.38 13.08
CA LYS A 97 -4.66 -16.67 13.27
C LYS A 97 -4.81 -15.20 12.86
N SER A 98 -4.06 -14.32 13.54
CA SER A 98 -4.03 -12.90 13.21
C SER A 98 -3.11 -12.60 12.02
N ILE A 99 -3.49 -11.60 11.22
CA ILE A 99 -2.72 -11.11 10.08
C ILE A 99 -2.24 -9.70 10.41
N LEU A 100 -0.94 -9.44 10.25
CA LEU A 100 -0.36 -8.11 10.47
C LEU A 100 -0.15 -7.41 9.13
N PHE A 101 -0.80 -6.27 8.94
CA PHE A 101 -0.59 -5.44 7.75
C PHE A 101 0.61 -4.52 7.93
N VAL A 102 1.48 -4.42 6.92
CA VAL A 102 2.70 -3.60 7.00
C VAL A 102 2.87 -2.78 5.73
N GLY A 103 2.95 -1.45 5.88
CA GLY A 103 3.13 -0.54 4.76
C GLY A 103 3.67 0.80 5.20
N THR A 104 5.00 0.99 5.06
CA THR A 104 5.69 2.20 5.53
C THR A 104 5.80 3.30 4.49
N LYS A 105 5.56 2.98 3.22
CA LYS A 105 5.62 3.92 2.10
C LYS A 105 4.44 4.88 2.17
N ILE A 106 4.69 6.16 1.90
CA ILE A 106 3.66 7.21 1.99
C ILE A 106 2.41 6.90 1.15
N GLN A 107 2.57 6.27 -0.02
CA GLN A 107 1.48 5.83 -0.91
C GLN A 107 0.65 4.67 -0.36
N ALA A 108 1.20 3.90 0.57
CA ALA A 108 0.59 2.69 1.12
C ALA A 108 0.06 2.90 2.54
N LYS A 109 0.46 3.98 3.24
CA LYS A 109 0.12 4.21 4.64
C LYS A 109 -1.38 4.27 4.88
N ASP A 110 -2.08 5.08 4.11
CA ASP A 110 -3.52 5.29 4.31
C ASP A 110 -4.30 4.03 3.93
N LEU A 111 -3.99 3.43 2.77
CA LEU A 111 -4.58 2.15 2.34
C LEU A 111 -4.41 1.04 3.39
N VAL A 112 -3.21 0.87 3.95
CA VAL A 112 -2.95 -0.17 4.95
C VAL A 112 -3.70 0.11 6.25
N ARG A 113 -3.79 1.37 6.66
CA ARG A 113 -4.55 1.78 7.87
C ARG A 113 -6.03 1.44 7.71
N ASP A 114 -6.61 1.83 6.58
CA ASP A 114 -8.04 1.70 6.33
C ASP A 114 -8.45 0.23 6.24
N MET A 115 -7.73 -0.56 5.42
CA MET A 115 -8.01 -1.99 5.25
C MET A 115 -7.87 -2.79 6.55
N ALA A 116 -6.86 -2.47 7.36
CA ALA A 116 -6.65 -3.15 8.63
C ALA A 116 -7.69 -2.75 9.69
N SER A 117 -8.11 -1.48 9.69
CA SER A 117 -9.16 -0.98 10.58
C SER A 117 -10.51 -1.62 10.26
N GLU A 118 -10.87 -1.72 8.97
CA GLU A 118 -12.08 -2.41 8.51
C GLU A 118 -12.05 -3.91 8.85
N SER A 119 -10.88 -4.54 8.69
CA SER A 119 -10.70 -5.97 8.99
C SER A 119 -10.56 -6.26 10.49
N GLY A 120 -10.45 -5.25 11.36
CA GLY A 120 -10.18 -5.41 12.80
C GLY A 120 -8.83 -6.06 13.11
N MET A 121 -7.85 -5.95 12.20
CA MET A 121 -6.54 -6.61 12.28
C MET A 121 -5.43 -5.61 12.62
N PRO A 122 -4.33 -6.04 13.26
CA PRO A 122 -3.23 -5.14 13.59
C PRO A 122 -2.48 -4.64 12.34
N PHE A 123 -1.93 -3.42 12.40
CA PHE A 123 -1.15 -2.84 11.31
C PHE A 123 0.06 -2.03 11.78
N VAL A 124 1.04 -1.84 10.87
CA VAL A 124 2.18 -0.94 11.02
C VAL A 124 2.34 -0.09 9.76
N THR A 125 2.01 1.19 9.88
CA THR A 125 2.12 2.18 8.79
C THR A 125 3.31 3.11 8.94
N GLU A 126 3.78 3.29 10.17
CA GLU A 126 4.95 4.11 10.45
C GLU A 126 6.23 3.26 10.43
N ARG A 127 7.25 3.69 11.17
CA ARG A 127 8.52 2.97 11.24
C ARG A 127 8.34 1.58 11.83
N TRP A 128 8.75 0.56 11.06
CA TRP A 128 8.92 -0.79 11.57
C TRP A 128 10.08 -0.85 12.57
N LEU A 129 9.79 -1.18 13.82
CA LEU A 129 10.83 -1.36 14.84
C LEU A 129 11.53 -2.72 14.65
N GLY A 130 12.85 -2.70 14.62
CA GLY A 130 13.64 -3.93 14.60
C GLY A 130 13.35 -4.74 15.86
N GLY A 131 13.07 -6.04 15.71
CA GLY A 131 12.78 -6.94 16.83
C GLY A 131 11.31 -7.11 17.18
N THR A 132 10.35 -6.57 16.42
CA THR A 132 8.90 -6.73 16.66
C THR A 132 8.48 -8.20 16.82
N PHE A 133 9.03 -9.10 16.01
CA PHE A 133 8.72 -10.54 16.11
C PHE A 133 9.66 -11.32 17.03
N THR A 134 10.94 -10.94 17.10
CA THR A 134 11.96 -11.71 17.84
C THR A 134 12.12 -11.30 19.29
N ASN A 135 11.81 -10.04 19.63
CA ASN A 135 11.92 -9.47 20.98
C ASN A 135 10.58 -8.87 21.45
N PHE A 136 9.51 -9.65 21.31
CA PHE A 136 8.16 -9.18 21.62
C PHE A 136 7.98 -8.81 23.10
N ASN A 137 8.62 -9.52 24.02
CA ASN A 137 8.48 -9.27 25.47
C ASN A 137 8.94 -7.86 25.86
N VAL A 138 10.07 -7.40 25.34
CA VAL A 138 10.60 -6.06 25.62
C VAL A 138 9.73 -4.99 24.94
N ILE A 139 9.33 -5.22 23.69
CA ILE A 139 8.50 -4.25 22.95
C ILE A 139 7.15 -4.08 23.63
N ARG A 140 6.50 -5.17 24.06
CA ARG A 140 5.25 -5.14 24.82
C ARG A 140 5.39 -4.33 26.10
N GLY A 141 6.52 -4.47 26.81
CA GLY A 141 6.81 -3.67 28.00
C GLY A 141 6.88 -2.16 27.68
N ARG A 142 7.52 -1.78 26.58
CA ARG A 142 7.60 -0.39 26.13
C ARG A 142 6.24 0.17 25.69
N THR A 143 5.43 -0.63 24.99
CA THR A 143 4.08 -0.22 24.60
C THR A 143 3.23 0.09 25.82
N ARG A 144 3.35 -0.71 26.90
CA ARG A 144 2.60 -0.45 28.15
C ARG A 144 2.94 0.90 28.75
N TYR A 145 4.24 1.22 28.85
CA TYR A 145 4.71 2.50 29.39
C TYR A 145 4.10 3.70 28.63
N VAL A 146 4.06 3.64 27.29
CA VAL A 146 3.51 4.71 26.45
C VAL A 146 1.99 4.87 26.58
N VAL A 147 1.27 3.79 26.90
CA VAL A 147 -0.20 3.83 27.08
C VAL A 147 -0.59 4.37 28.45
N GLU A 148 0.25 4.16 29.46
CA GLU A 148 0.00 4.57 30.85
C GLU A 148 0.42 6.03 31.15
N SER A 149 1.27 6.62 30.31
CA SER A 149 1.79 8.00 30.40
C SER A 149 0.98 8.98 29.57
#